data_AF-A0A1V2PJM5-F1
#
_entry.id   AF-A0A1V2PJM5-F1
#
_cell.length_a   1.000
_cell.length_b   1.000
_cell.length_c   1.000
_cell.angle_alpha   90.00
_cell.angle_beta   90.00
_cell.angle_gamma   90.00
#
_symmetry.space_group_name_H-M   'P 1'
#
loop_
_entity.id
_entity.type
_entity.pdbx_description
1 polymer ?
#
loop_
_entity_poly.entity_id
_entity_poly.type
_entity_poly.pdbx_seq_one_letter_code
_entity_poly.pdbx_strand_id
1 'polypeptide(L)'
;MTRLHRRTFIVGGLAAVGAPMLSTSTANALAFPFTLGVASGEPTADGIVLWTRLAPRPLNADGLGGMPNTPVTVEWQVGIDQGFSQLAASGSATAVQASAHTVHVEVTGLQPDREYWYRFRADGHISQVGRARTAPAPGSGSALTMLFASCSHYETGYFTAYRRMAEERPDLILHLGDYIYEGAASARVRTHNPTAEISNLANYRVRHALYKMDVDLQAAHAAAPWAVVWDDHEVENNYANLVRNDQSPAGDFRARREAAYRAYFEHMPLRSAQAPVRENMQLYRRLQWGSLATFHMLDTRQYRDDQACGDGSKLCPEADAPNRTLTGTAQENWLLDGMGQHRGTWDLIGQQVFFAQKLAKADGTKSMDSWDGYTANRKRIQDGWQARGNTSTVVLTGDVHRSWAGNIMNNYASQDKVIGTELVTTSVSSDGDGNAADNGLSSLNPHVKHYRNLRGYVRTSITPTRMNVDFRTVDKVSVRDYPVKTDKSYVIEAGNPGLQAP
;
A
#
# COMPACT_ATOMS: atom_id res chain seq x y z
N MET A 1 -18.55 75.15 42.72
CA MET A 1 -18.30 75.43 44.15
C MET A 1 -18.98 74.34 44.97
N THR A 2 -18.23 73.81 45.95
CA THR A 2 -18.68 73.20 47.23
C THR A 2 -19.73 72.07 47.27
N ARG A 3 -19.29 70.99 47.92
CA ARG A 3 -20.02 69.83 48.46
C ARG A 3 -21.26 70.22 49.29
N LEU A 4 -22.28 69.35 49.32
CA LEU A 4 -22.75 68.67 50.54
C LEU A 4 -23.91 67.69 50.26
N HIS A 5 -23.83 66.54 50.90
CA HIS A 5 -24.80 65.43 50.92
C HIS A 5 -26.12 65.79 51.61
N ARG A 6 -27.21 65.10 51.22
CA ARG A 6 -28.23 64.63 52.18
C ARG A 6 -28.92 63.34 51.73
N ARG A 7 -29.09 62.48 52.74
CA ARG A 7 -29.58 61.10 52.79
C ARG A 7 -31.01 60.96 52.27
N THR A 8 -31.33 59.85 51.61
CA THR A 8 -32.47 59.03 52.03
C THR A 8 -32.21 57.56 51.68
N PHE A 9 -32.07 56.77 52.72
CA PHE A 9 -31.95 55.31 52.70
C PHE A 9 -33.38 54.79 52.91
N ILE A 10 -33.94 54.09 51.93
CA ILE A 10 -35.13 53.25 52.11
C ILE A 10 -34.73 51.83 51.71
N VAL A 11 -34.71 50.97 52.72
CA VAL A 11 -34.67 49.51 52.60
C VAL A 11 -36.07 49.05 52.26
N GLY A 12 -36.22 48.39 51.12
CA GLY A 12 -37.41 47.63 50.73
C GLY A 12 -36.95 46.46 49.88
N GLY A 13 -36.89 45.28 50.49
CA GLY A 13 -36.35 44.09 49.86
C GLY A 13 -37.27 43.50 48.79
N LEU A 14 -36.64 42.82 47.84
CA LEU A 14 -37.01 41.48 47.42
C LEU A 14 -35.85 40.89 46.62
N ALA A 15 -35.27 39.83 47.20
CA ALA A 15 -34.28 38.99 46.56
C ALA A 15 -34.92 38.26 45.38
N ALA A 16 -34.33 38.42 44.19
CA ALA A 16 -34.37 37.42 43.14
C ALA A 16 -32.99 37.44 42.47
N VAL A 17 -32.06 36.71 43.06
CA VAL A 17 -30.77 36.37 42.45
C VAL A 17 -31.09 35.42 41.29
N GLY A 18 -31.33 35.99 40.11
CA GLY A 18 -31.25 35.23 38.86
C GLY A 18 -29.78 34.99 38.56
N ALA A 19 -29.21 33.94 39.15
CA ALA A 19 -27.91 33.44 38.71
C ALA A 19 -28.03 33.07 37.23
N PRO A 20 -27.21 33.61 36.31
CA PRO A 20 -27.07 32.95 35.03
C PRO A 20 -26.49 31.58 35.35
N MET A 21 -27.27 30.52 35.17
CA MET A 21 -26.71 29.20 34.98
C MET A 21 -25.90 29.27 33.69
N LEU A 22 -24.65 29.71 33.80
CA LEU A 22 -23.61 29.33 32.88
C LEU A 22 -23.56 27.81 32.98
N SER A 23 -24.28 27.12 32.10
CA SER A 23 -23.97 25.74 31.81
C SER A 23 -22.56 25.79 31.23
N THR A 24 -21.56 25.60 32.08
CA THR A 24 -20.27 25.12 31.63
C THR A 24 -20.55 23.71 31.12
N SER A 25 -21.02 23.60 29.88
CA SER A 25 -20.72 22.42 29.11
C SER A 25 -19.20 22.37 29.16
N THR A 26 -18.65 21.46 29.94
CA THR A 26 -17.31 20.96 29.70
C THR A 26 -17.36 20.46 28.27
N ALA A 27 -17.03 21.32 27.32
CA ALA A 27 -16.69 20.88 25.98
C ALA A 27 -15.50 19.98 26.23
N ASN A 28 -15.75 18.67 26.34
CA ASN A 28 -14.71 17.69 26.24
C ASN A 28 -14.17 17.89 24.83
N ALA A 29 -13.17 18.77 24.71
CA ALA A 29 -12.48 18.99 23.46
C ALA A 29 -12.02 17.60 23.04
N LEU A 30 -12.64 17.07 21.98
CA LEU A 30 -12.29 15.76 21.47
C LEU A 30 -10.78 15.81 21.19
N ALA A 31 -10.04 14.79 21.63
CA ALA A 31 -8.62 14.71 21.34
C ALA A 31 -8.44 14.70 19.81
N PHE A 32 -7.28 15.18 19.34
CA PHE A 32 -6.98 15.28 17.90
C PHE A 32 -7.28 13.95 17.18
N PRO A 33 -8.23 13.91 16.22
CA PRO A 33 -8.74 12.64 15.70
C PRO A 33 -7.90 12.07 14.55
N PHE A 34 -7.13 12.88 13.83
CA PHE A 34 -6.38 12.46 12.64
C PHE A 34 -5.02 11.81 12.99
N THR A 35 -5.00 10.97 14.03
CA THR A 35 -3.77 10.34 14.56
C THR A 35 -3.12 9.34 13.61
N LEU A 36 -3.88 8.83 12.63
CA LEU A 36 -3.42 7.90 11.57
C LEU A 36 -3.10 8.62 10.26
N GLY A 37 -3.22 9.94 10.28
CA GLY A 37 -3.00 10.83 9.17
C GLY A 37 -3.99 10.74 8.02
N VAL A 38 -3.48 11.09 6.84
CA VAL A 38 -4.25 11.22 5.60
C VAL A 38 -3.54 10.46 4.49
N ALA A 39 -4.30 9.99 3.51
CA ALA A 39 -3.76 9.33 2.33
C ALA A 39 -4.57 9.72 1.08
N SER A 40 -3.97 9.60 -0.09
CA SER A 40 -4.68 9.67 -1.36
C SER A 40 -4.33 8.44 -2.20
N GLY A 41 -5.18 8.10 -3.16
CA GLY A 41 -5.01 6.87 -3.93
C GLY A 41 -5.76 6.86 -5.25
N GLU A 42 -5.41 5.87 -6.07
CA GLU A 42 -6.08 5.52 -7.33
C GLU A 42 -6.37 6.72 -8.25
N PRO A 43 -5.33 7.48 -8.63
CA PRO A 43 -5.52 8.68 -9.42
C PRO A 43 -6.07 8.33 -10.80
N THR A 44 -7.11 9.05 -11.20
CA THR A 44 -7.67 9.08 -12.55
C THR A 44 -7.35 10.42 -13.21
N ALA A 45 -7.63 10.54 -14.51
CA ALA A 45 -7.42 11.77 -15.25
C ALA A 45 -8.18 12.96 -14.64
N ASP A 46 -9.35 12.71 -14.06
CA ASP A 46 -10.23 13.74 -13.53
C ASP A 46 -10.47 13.61 -12.02
N GLY A 47 -9.69 12.79 -11.31
CA GLY A 47 -10.07 12.43 -9.95
C GLY A 47 -9.03 11.67 -9.15
N ILE A 48 -9.32 11.53 -7.86
CA ILE A 48 -8.46 10.90 -6.84
C ILE A 48 -9.33 10.41 -5.69
N VAL A 49 -8.89 9.36 -5.00
CA VAL A 49 -9.43 8.97 -3.69
C VAL A 49 -8.72 9.76 -2.61
N LEU A 50 -9.46 10.31 -1.65
CA LEU A 50 -8.93 10.87 -0.41
C LEU A 50 -9.37 9.98 0.76
N TRP A 51 -8.47 9.77 1.71
CA TRP A 51 -8.68 8.91 2.86
C TRP A 51 -8.21 9.54 4.16
N THR A 52 -8.98 9.32 5.23
CA THR A 52 -8.54 9.47 6.62
C THR A 52 -9.37 8.59 7.56
N ARG A 53 -8.99 8.52 8.84
CA ARG A 53 -9.75 7.86 9.89
C ARG A 53 -9.74 8.70 11.16
N LEU A 54 -10.91 8.89 11.76
CA LEU A 54 -11.03 9.51 13.07
C LEU A 54 -10.72 8.48 14.16
N ALA A 55 -9.62 8.66 14.87
CA ALA A 55 -9.16 7.73 15.90
C ALA A 55 -8.33 8.46 16.98
N PRO A 56 -8.94 9.24 17.89
CA PRO A 56 -8.22 9.90 18.98
C PRO A 56 -7.47 8.94 19.92
N ARG A 57 -7.93 7.69 20.03
CA ARG A 57 -7.28 6.61 20.79
C ARG A 57 -7.11 5.37 19.89
N PRO A 58 -6.17 5.42 18.94
CA PRO A 58 -6.08 4.47 17.82
C PRO A 58 -5.83 3.02 18.26
N LEU A 59 -5.22 2.80 19.43
CA LEU A 59 -4.88 1.48 19.96
C LEU A 59 -5.89 0.93 20.98
N ASN A 60 -7.09 1.53 21.08
CA ASN A 60 -8.16 0.94 21.89
C ASN A 60 -8.49 -0.47 21.39
N ALA A 61 -8.59 -1.43 22.32
CA ALA A 61 -8.73 -2.86 22.01
C ALA A 61 -10.02 -3.24 21.28
N ASP A 62 -11.05 -2.38 21.32
CA ASP A 62 -12.29 -2.56 20.55
C ASP A 62 -12.10 -2.30 19.04
N GLY A 63 -10.95 -1.76 18.64
CA GLY A 63 -10.65 -1.38 17.26
C GLY A 63 -11.42 -0.15 16.78
N LEU A 64 -12.14 0.57 17.65
CA LEU A 64 -12.99 1.72 17.30
C LEU A 64 -12.31 3.07 17.49
N GLY A 65 -11.03 3.10 17.88
CA GLY A 65 -10.22 4.31 17.86
C GLY A 65 -10.62 5.36 18.92
N GLY A 66 -11.46 5.00 19.90
CA GLY A 66 -11.96 5.93 20.92
C GLY A 66 -13.05 6.89 20.43
N MET A 67 -13.69 6.58 19.30
CA MET A 67 -14.82 7.36 18.78
C MET A 67 -16.16 6.90 19.37
N PRO A 68 -17.13 7.81 19.60
CA PRO A 68 -18.47 7.45 20.04
C PRO A 68 -19.26 6.72 18.95
N ASN A 69 -20.33 6.01 19.34
CA ASN A 69 -21.30 5.44 18.38
C ASN A 69 -22.26 6.53 17.85
N THR A 70 -21.70 7.58 17.28
CA THR A 70 -22.45 8.67 16.66
C THR A 70 -21.80 8.99 15.33
N PRO A 71 -22.58 9.20 14.26
CA PRO A 71 -22.04 9.69 12.99
C PRO A 71 -21.34 11.04 13.17
N VAL A 72 -20.16 11.20 12.57
CA VAL A 72 -19.38 12.44 12.60
C VAL A 72 -19.26 12.98 11.17
N THR A 73 -19.66 14.23 10.96
CA THR A 73 -19.45 14.92 9.70
C THR A 73 -17.97 15.30 9.57
N VAL A 74 -17.36 14.90 8.46
CA VAL A 74 -15.98 15.22 8.11
C VAL A 74 -15.99 16.04 6.84
N GLU A 75 -15.63 17.31 6.94
CA GLU A 75 -15.44 18.16 5.78
C GLU A 75 -14.11 17.80 5.10
N TRP A 76 -14.06 17.89 3.78
CA TRP A 76 -12.85 17.69 2.99
C TRP A 76 -12.68 18.83 1.99
N GLN A 77 -11.44 19.19 1.73
CA GLN A 77 -11.07 20.26 0.79
C GLN A 77 -9.94 19.79 -0.10
N VAL A 78 -10.00 20.17 -1.38
CA VAL A 78 -8.92 20.05 -2.36
C VAL A 78 -8.57 21.47 -2.82
N GLY A 79 -7.36 21.92 -2.51
CA GLY A 79 -6.80 23.20 -2.93
C GLY A 79 -5.92 23.08 -4.17
N ILE A 80 -5.86 24.13 -4.97
CA ILE A 80 -4.88 24.26 -6.07
C ILE A 80 -3.52 24.78 -5.58
N ASP A 81 -3.42 25.11 -4.30
CA ASP A 81 -2.23 25.57 -3.59
C ASP A 81 -2.25 25.01 -2.15
N GLN A 82 -1.07 24.89 -1.54
CA GLN A 82 -0.91 24.32 -0.19
C GLN A 82 -1.58 25.15 0.91
N GLY A 83 -1.78 26.45 0.70
CA GLY A 83 -2.45 27.36 1.62
C GLY A 83 -3.98 27.26 1.58
N PHE A 84 -4.53 26.53 0.60
CA PHE A 84 -5.97 26.48 0.31
C PHE A 84 -6.56 27.87 0.06
N SER A 85 -5.81 28.76 -0.61
CA SER A 85 -6.30 30.08 -1.01
C SER A 85 -7.40 29.99 -2.06
N GLN A 86 -7.33 28.97 -2.92
CA GLN A 86 -8.38 28.61 -3.86
C GLN A 86 -8.64 27.09 -3.81
N LEU A 87 -9.92 26.73 -3.73
CA LEU A 87 -10.36 25.33 -3.74
C LEU A 87 -10.69 24.90 -5.18
N ALA A 88 -10.21 23.71 -5.55
CA ALA A 88 -10.65 22.99 -6.74
C ALA A 88 -11.94 22.21 -6.47
N ALA A 89 -12.08 21.64 -5.28
CA ALA A 89 -13.26 20.90 -4.83
C ALA A 89 -13.36 20.92 -3.30
N SER A 90 -14.57 20.74 -2.78
CA SER A 90 -14.80 20.55 -1.35
C SER A 90 -16.15 19.87 -1.13
N GLY A 91 -16.31 19.25 0.04
CA GLY A 91 -17.58 18.66 0.45
C GLY A 91 -17.50 18.11 1.85
N SER A 92 -18.42 17.21 2.17
CA SER A 92 -18.46 16.49 3.44
C SER A 92 -18.72 15.01 3.24
N ALA A 93 -18.19 14.19 4.13
CA ALA A 93 -18.51 12.78 4.26
C ALA A 93 -18.96 12.48 5.70
N THR A 94 -19.66 11.38 5.90
CA THR A 94 -20.11 10.96 7.23
C THR A 94 -19.30 9.76 7.69
N ALA A 95 -18.47 9.95 8.71
CA ALA A 95 -17.73 8.88 9.36
C ALA A 95 -18.63 8.17 10.38
N VAL A 96 -18.76 6.84 10.27
CA VAL A 96 -19.65 6.03 11.13
C VAL A 96 -18.90 4.91 11.83
N GLN A 97 -19.41 4.50 13.01
CA GLN A 97 -18.79 3.44 13.82
C GLN A 97 -18.68 2.11 13.07
N ALA A 98 -19.66 1.78 12.22
CA ALA A 98 -19.65 0.54 11.44
C ALA A 98 -18.35 0.38 10.63
N SER A 99 -17.80 1.47 10.08
CA SER A 99 -16.54 1.47 9.32
C SER A 99 -15.37 2.03 10.13
N ALA A 100 -15.43 1.93 11.47
CA ALA A 100 -14.43 2.47 12.40
C ALA A 100 -14.08 3.95 12.18
N HIS A 101 -15.08 4.74 11.78
CA HIS A 101 -14.98 6.17 11.47
C HIS A 101 -13.91 6.50 10.42
N THR A 102 -13.75 5.61 9.45
CA THR A 102 -12.96 5.85 8.23
C THR A 102 -13.76 6.69 7.25
N VAL A 103 -13.04 7.44 6.43
CA VAL A 103 -13.58 8.33 5.41
C VAL A 103 -12.87 8.01 4.10
N HIS A 104 -13.66 7.70 3.07
CA HIS A 104 -13.21 7.56 1.69
C HIS A 104 -14.00 8.54 0.84
N VAL A 105 -13.31 9.40 0.10
CA VAL A 105 -13.92 10.40 -0.79
C VAL A 105 -13.38 10.19 -2.19
N GLU A 106 -14.25 9.90 -3.15
CA GLU A 106 -13.91 9.86 -4.57
C GLU A 106 -14.15 11.24 -5.19
N VAL A 107 -13.09 12.04 -5.30
CA VAL A 107 -13.16 13.37 -5.93
C VAL A 107 -13.10 13.21 -7.44
N THR A 108 -13.99 13.89 -8.15
CA THR A 108 -14.08 13.91 -9.62
C THR A 108 -14.11 15.35 -10.15
N GLY A 109 -14.01 15.54 -11.47
CA GLY A 109 -14.05 16.86 -12.10
C GLY A 109 -12.77 17.70 -11.94
N LEU A 110 -11.67 17.09 -11.50
CA LEU A 110 -10.36 17.75 -11.43
C LEU A 110 -9.71 17.82 -12.82
N GLN A 111 -8.78 18.75 -13.00
CA GLN A 111 -7.97 18.79 -14.22
C GLN A 111 -6.92 17.66 -14.22
N PRO A 112 -6.64 17.05 -15.39
CA PRO A 112 -5.62 16.01 -15.53
C PRO A 112 -4.20 16.53 -15.36
N ASP A 113 -3.29 15.59 -15.09
CA ASP A 113 -1.86 15.80 -14.94
C ASP A 113 -1.49 16.96 -13.98
N ARG A 114 -2.21 17.07 -12.87
CA ARG A 114 -2.11 18.22 -11.97
C ARG A 114 -1.92 17.84 -10.51
N GLU A 115 -1.01 18.57 -9.87
CA GLU A 115 -0.79 18.52 -8.42
C GLU A 115 -1.88 19.30 -7.68
N TYR A 116 -2.35 18.73 -6.58
CA TYR A 116 -3.32 19.30 -5.65
C TYR A 116 -2.88 19.06 -4.21
N TRP A 117 -3.48 19.83 -3.30
CA TRP A 117 -3.36 19.63 -1.85
C TRP A 117 -4.72 19.32 -1.26
N TYR A 118 -4.78 18.46 -0.25
CA TYR A 118 -6.04 18.12 0.41
C TYR A 118 -5.91 18.06 1.93
N ARG A 119 -7.03 18.31 2.62
CA ARG A 119 -7.14 18.20 4.08
C ARG A 119 -8.57 17.89 4.50
N PHE A 120 -8.71 17.43 5.74
CA PHE A 120 -9.99 17.12 6.38
C PHE A 120 -10.23 18.02 7.59
N ARG A 121 -11.50 18.22 7.95
CA ARG A 121 -11.91 18.91 9.18
C ARG A 121 -13.02 18.13 9.88
N ALA A 122 -12.89 17.93 11.18
CA ALA A 122 -13.88 17.25 12.00
C ALA A 122 -13.76 17.73 13.44
N ASP A 123 -14.88 17.99 14.11
CA ASP A 123 -14.94 18.34 15.53
C ASP A 123 -13.98 19.47 15.95
N GLY A 124 -13.85 20.51 15.11
CA GLY A 124 -12.97 21.66 15.35
C GLY A 124 -11.49 21.42 15.06
N HIS A 125 -11.10 20.22 14.63
CA HIS A 125 -9.72 19.88 14.23
C HIS A 125 -9.55 19.92 12.72
N ILE A 126 -8.32 20.17 12.28
CA ILE A 126 -7.90 20.12 10.87
C ILE A 126 -6.79 19.06 10.77
N SER A 127 -6.88 18.15 9.80
CA SER A 127 -5.81 17.17 9.54
C SER A 127 -4.51 17.84 9.07
N GLN A 128 -3.42 17.07 9.00
CA GLN A 128 -2.30 17.46 8.15
C GLN A 128 -2.75 17.64 6.68
N VAL A 129 -1.97 18.41 5.93
CA VAL A 129 -2.15 18.56 4.49
C VAL A 129 -1.47 17.40 3.77
N GLY A 130 -2.20 16.73 2.90
CA GLY A 130 -1.64 15.78 1.95
C GLY A 130 -1.50 16.38 0.56
N ARG A 131 -0.58 15.84 -0.23
CA ARG A 131 -0.40 16.09 -1.66
C ARG A 131 -1.06 14.97 -2.44
N ALA A 132 -1.78 15.35 -3.50
CA ALA A 132 -2.35 14.43 -4.47
C ALA A 132 -1.97 14.86 -5.89
N ARG A 133 -2.07 13.93 -6.84
CA ARG A 133 -1.83 14.19 -8.26
C ARG A 133 -2.85 13.41 -9.10
N THR A 134 -3.53 14.06 -10.02
CA THR A 134 -4.36 13.38 -11.03
C THR A 134 -3.47 12.77 -12.10
N ALA A 135 -3.89 11.63 -12.65
CA ALA A 135 -3.19 11.02 -13.77
C ALA A 135 -3.28 11.92 -15.02
N PRO A 136 -2.38 11.78 -16.00
CA PRO A 136 -2.58 12.39 -17.31
C PRO A 136 -3.83 11.85 -18.00
N ALA A 137 -4.45 12.67 -18.86
CA ALA A 137 -5.57 12.24 -19.67
C ALA A 137 -5.16 11.10 -20.62
N PRO A 138 -6.06 10.18 -20.99
CA PRO A 138 -5.78 9.16 -22.01
C PRO A 138 -5.21 9.80 -23.28
N GLY A 139 -4.14 9.22 -23.84
CA GLY A 139 -3.45 9.77 -25.00
C GLY A 139 -2.44 10.90 -24.71
N SER A 140 -2.21 11.24 -23.43
CA SER A 140 -1.24 12.25 -23.00
C SER A 140 -0.28 11.72 -21.93
N GLY A 141 0.66 12.55 -21.46
CA GLY A 141 1.62 12.21 -20.40
C GLY A 141 2.94 11.70 -20.95
N SER A 142 4.04 12.33 -20.53
CA SER A 142 5.39 12.05 -21.05
C SER A 142 6.36 11.55 -19.98
N ALA A 143 5.97 11.58 -18.71
CA ALA A 143 6.83 11.15 -17.61
C ALA A 143 6.01 10.63 -16.42
N LEU A 144 6.65 9.77 -15.65
CA LEU A 144 6.16 9.27 -14.38
C LEU A 144 7.36 8.93 -13.50
N THR A 145 7.43 9.52 -12.31
CA THR A 145 8.31 9.05 -11.23
C THR A 145 7.50 8.19 -10.26
N MET A 146 7.77 6.89 -10.26
CA MET A 146 7.08 5.92 -9.40
C MET A 146 8.06 5.38 -8.37
N LEU A 147 7.62 5.25 -7.12
CA LEU A 147 8.30 4.43 -6.12
C LEU A 147 7.45 3.22 -5.79
N PHE A 148 8.07 2.09 -5.48
CA PHE A 148 7.34 0.94 -4.97
C PHE A 148 8.08 0.23 -3.84
N ALA A 149 7.29 -0.33 -2.91
CA ALA A 149 7.75 -0.94 -1.68
C ALA A 149 6.84 -2.12 -1.26
N SER A 150 7.33 -2.93 -0.32
CA SER A 150 6.56 -4.00 0.33
C SER A 150 7.17 -4.30 1.71
N CYS A 151 6.53 -5.20 2.47
CA CYS A 151 7.14 -5.87 3.63
C CYS A 151 7.66 -4.90 4.69
N SER A 152 6.73 -4.30 5.42
CA SER A 152 7.00 -3.30 6.46
C SER A 152 6.80 -3.83 7.89
N HIS A 153 7.37 -5.00 8.23
CA HIS A 153 7.21 -5.56 9.58
C HIS A 153 7.60 -4.55 10.67
N TYR A 154 6.63 -4.16 11.50
CA TYR A 154 6.78 -3.05 12.43
C TYR A 154 7.86 -3.31 13.48
N GLU A 155 7.89 -4.52 14.04
CA GLU A 155 8.83 -4.85 15.12
C GLU A 155 10.31 -4.91 14.70
N THR A 156 10.62 -5.16 13.41
CA THR A 156 11.98 -5.46 12.95
C THR A 156 12.82 -4.21 12.65
N GLY A 157 12.19 -3.05 12.50
CA GLY A 157 12.88 -1.80 12.24
C GLY A 157 11.95 -0.61 12.11
N TYR A 158 12.51 0.59 12.18
CA TYR A 158 11.84 1.86 11.91
C TYR A 158 11.62 2.07 10.41
N PHE A 159 10.61 2.86 10.09
CA PHE A 159 10.15 3.11 8.72
C PHE A 159 10.94 4.21 8.00
N THR A 160 12.25 4.24 8.21
CA THR A 160 13.17 5.19 7.55
C THR A 160 12.99 5.19 6.03
N ALA A 161 12.74 4.03 5.40
CA ALA A 161 12.48 3.96 3.96
C ALA A 161 11.29 4.84 3.53
N TYR A 162 10.18 4.85 4.27
CA TYR A 162 9.02 5.70 3.96
C TYR A 162 9.33 7.19 4.09
N ARG A 163 10.12 7.58 5.10
CA ARG A 163 10.61 8.97 5.21
C ARG A 163 11.36 9.40 3.95
N ARG A 164 12.25 8.54 3.46
CA ARG A 164 13.06 8.79 2.28
C ARG A 164 12.22 8.82 1.01
N MET A 165 11.23 7.94 0.86
CA MET A 165 10.25 8.00 -0.23
C MET A 165 9.49 9.34 -0.26
N ALA A 166 9.08 9.85 0.90
CA ALA A 166 8.38 11.13 0.99
C ALA A 166 9.26 12.32 0.53
N GLU A 167 10.55 12.30 0.87
CA GLU A 167 11.53 13.32 0.48
C GLU A 167 11.78 13.37 -1.03
N GLU A 168 11.56 12.25 -1.75
CA GLU A 168 11.71 12.18 -3.21
C GLU A 168 10.52 12.78 -3.98
N ARG A 169 9.40 13.08 -3.31
CA ARG A 169 8.17 13.66 -3.90
C ARG A 169 7.69 12.95 -5.19
N PRO A 170 7.47 11.62 -5.18
CA PRO A 170 7.11 10.88 -6.40
C PRO A 170 5.71 11.22 -6.90
N ASP A 171 5.41 10.88 -8.15
CA ASP A 171 4.07 11.06 -8.72
C ASP A 171 3.09 9.99 -8.24
N LEU A 172 3.58 8.78 -7.98
CA LEU A 172 2.81 7.62 -7.54
C LEU A 172 3.66 6.71 -6.66
N ILE A 173 3.05 6.18 -5.59
CA ILE A 173 3.65 5.12 -4.75
C ILE A 173 2.85 3.83 -4.93
N LEU A 174 3.53 2.70 -5.14
CA LEU A 174 2.93 1.37 -5.11
C LEU A 174 3.32 0.65 -3.82
N HIS A 175 2.36 -0.06 -3.22
CA HIS A 175 2.63 -1.00 -2.13
C HIS A 175 2.18 -2.40 -2.55
N LEU A 176 3.10 -3.36 -2.53
CA LEU A 176 2.93 -4.67 -3.16
C LEU A 176 2.58 -5.81 -2.20
N GLY A 177 2.30 -5.49 -0.94
CA GLY A 177 1.87 -6.43 0.08
C GLY A 177 2.71 -6.37 1.35
N ASP A 178 2.25 -7.06 2.39
CA ASP A 178 2.84 -7.05 3.73
C ASP A 178 2.94 -5.65 4.34
N TYR A 179 1.88 -4.87 4.15
CA TYR A 179 1.72 -3.57 4.76
C TYR A 179 1.65 -3.70 6.27
N ILE A 180 0.92 -4.71 6.75
CA ILE A 180 0.95 -5.16 8.14
C ILE A 180 1.46 -6.60 8.21
N TYR A 181 1.88 -6.99 9.42
CA TYR A 181 2.05 -8.39 9.80
C TYR A 181 1.04 -8.71 10.90
N GLU A 182 0.55 -9.94 10.91
CA GLU A 182 -0.49 -10.48 11.77
C GLU A 182 0.04 -11.10 13.07
N GLY A 183 1.29 -11.60 13.03
CA GLY A 183 1.95 -12.33 14.09
C GLY A 183 1.88 -11.69 15.49
N ALA A 184 2.02 -12.53 16.51
CA ALA A 184 2.16 -12.10 17.89
C ALA A 184 3.40 -11.20 18.09
N ALA A 185 3.40 -10.41 19.16
CA ALA A 185 4.53 -9.57 19.49
C ALA A 185 5.76 -10.39 19.87
N SER A 186 6.90 -9.91 19.43
CA SER A 186 8.21 -10.50 19.72
C SER A 186 9.17 -9.45 20.29
N ALA A 187 10.16 -9.88 21.07
CA ALA A 187 11.15 -8.96 21.65
C ALA A 187 12.11 -8.45 20.55
N ARG A 188 11.76 -7.32 19.93
CA ARG A 188 12.55 -6.66 18.87
C ARG A 188 12.63 -5.14 19.09
N VAL A 189 12.93 -4.38 18.03
CA VAL A 189 13.16 -2.91 18.07
C VAL A 189 11.89 -2.15 18.42
N ARG A 190 10.73 -2.67 18.00
CA ARG A 190 9.40 -2.18 18.35
C ARG A 190 8.51 -3.38 18.70
N THR A 191 7.32 -3.12 19.25
CA THR A 191 6.42 -4.18 19.72
C THR A 191 5.06 -4.06 19.05
N HIS A 192 4.52 -5.18 18.59
CA HIS A 192 3.16 -5.26 18.06
C HIS A 192 2.11 -5.01 19.15
N ASN A 193 1.00 -4.44 18.72
CA ASN A 193 -0.23 -4.25 19.47
C ASN A 193 -1.41 -4.67 18.57
N PRO A 194 -2.33 -5.54 19.04
CA PRO A 194 -2.23 -6.32 20.28
C PRO A 194 -1.01 -7.26 20.26
N THR A 195 -0.60 -7.74 21.44
CA THR A 195 0.58 -8.61 21.58
C THR A 195 0.31 -10.06 21.19
N ALA A 196 -0.96 -10.48 21.17
CA ALA A 196 -1.37 -11.74 20.56
C ALA A 196 -1.44 -11.60 19.03
N GLU A 197 -1.36 -12.72 18.33
CA GLU A 197 -1.66 -12.78 16.90
C GLU A 197 -3.10 -12.31 16.63
N ILE A 198 -3.29 -11.53 15.57
CA ILE A 198 -4.58 -10.94 15.24
C ILE A 198 -5.43 -11.90 14.42
N SER A 199 -6.71 -12.02 14.75
CA SER A 199 -7.62 -12.94 14.05
C SER A 199 -9.06 -12.44 13.91
N ASN A 200 -9.39 -11.28 14.49
CA ASN A 200 -10.72 -10.70 14.45
C ASN A 200 -10.65 -9.21 14.07
N LEU A 201 -11.79 -8.64 13.69
CA LEU A 201 -11.88 -7.29 13.12
C LEU A 201 -11.30 -6.21 14.05
N ALA A 202 -11.55 -6.30 15.35
CA ALA A 202 -11.02 -5.33 16.30
C ALA A 202 -9.49 -5.35 16.30
N ASN A 203 -8.90 -6.54 16.38
CA ASN A 203 -7.45 -6.72 16.39
C ASN A 203 -6.80 -6.26 15.07
N TYR A 204 -7.40 -6.56 13.90
CA TYR A 204 -6.90 -6.05 12.62
C TYR A 204 -6.96 -4.53 12.52
N ARG A 205 -8.05 -3.90 12.99
CA ARG A 205 -8.14 -2.43 13.06
C ARG A 205 -7.07 -1.83 13.97
N VAL A 206 -6.78 -2.44 15.11
CA VAL A 206 -5.70 -2.00 16.01
C VAL A 206 -4.33 -2.19 15.34
N ARG A 207 -4.08 -3.31 14.65
CA ARG A 207 -2.81 -3.55 13.96
C ARG A 207 -2.56 -2.54 12.84
N HIS A 208 -3.57 -2.28 12.00
CA HIS A 208 -3.47 -1.22 10.99
C HIS A 208 -3.23 0.15 11.64
N ALA A 209 -3.93 0.45 12.72
CA ALA A 209 -3.75 1.71 13.45
C ALA A 209 -2.31 1.84 13.99
N LEU A 210 -1.75 0.80 14.60
CA LEU A 210 -0.36 0.78 15.07
C LEU A 210 0.63 1.13 13.96
N TYR A 211 0.49 0.50 12.80
CA TYR A 211 1.39 0.75 11.67
C TYR A 211 1.21 2.19 11.15
N LYS A 212 -0.04 2.64 10.98
CA LYS A 212 -0.36 3.99 10.46
C LYS A 212 -0.11 5.13 11.44
N MET A 213 0.14 4.85 12.73
CA MET A 213 0.64 5.85 13.68
C MET A 213 2.09 6.25 13.43
N ASP A 214 2.84 5.45 12.66
CA ASP A 214 4.22 5.78 12.33
C ASP A 214 4.30 7.06 11.46
N VAL A 215 5.05 8.05 11.95
CA VAL A 215 5.15 9.38 11.32
C VAL A 215 5.82 9.34 9.94
N ASP A 216 6.71 8.37 9.69
CA ASP A 216 7.41 8.24 8.41
C ASP A 216 6.48 7.63 7.37
N LEU A 217 5.64 6.66 7.78
CA LEU A 217 4.57 6.13 6.94
C LEU A 217 3.49 7.19 6.65
N GLN A 218 3.10 8.00 7.63
CA GLN A 218 2.18 9.12 7.41
C GLN A 218 2.75 10.14 6.42
N ALA A 219 4.05 10.44 6.52
CA ALA A 219 4.72 11.34 5.58
C ALA A 219 4.67 10.79 4.14
N ALA A 220 4.91 9.50 3.94
CA ALA A 220 4.84 8.87 2.63
C ALA A 220 3.41 8.83 2.06
N HIS A 221 2.39 8.56 2.88
CA HIS A 221 0.97 8.63 2.48
C HIS A 221 0.54 10.05 2.10
N ALA A 222 1.04 11.06 2.82
CA ALA A 222 0.75 12.46 2.53
C ALA A 222 1.56 13.00 1.32
N ALA A 223 2.59 12.29 0.84
CA ALA A 223 3.48 12.81 -0.20
C ALA A 223 2.98 12.57 -1.63
N ALA A 224 2.20 11.52 -1.89
CA ALA A 224 1.76 11.12 -3.22
C ALA A 224 0.49 10.25 -3.14
N PRO A 225 -0.25 10.06 -4.25
CA PRO A 225 -1.27 9.03 -4.33
C PRO A 225 -0.65 7.62 -4.30
N TRP A 226 -1.36 6.68 -3.70
CA TRP A 226 -0.96 5.28 -3.57
C TRP A 226 -1.80 4.34 -4.44
N ALA A 227 -1.15 3.34 -5.02
CA ALA A 227 -1.77 2.16 -5.63
C ALA A 227 -1.37 0.93 -4.82
N VAL A 228 -2.30 0.42 -4.01
CA VAL A 228 -2.01 -0.67 -3.06
C VAL A 228 -2.62 -1.98 -3.51
N VAL A 229 -1.89 -3.05 -3.19
CA VAL A 229 -2.37 -4.43 -3.17
C VAL A 229 -1.78 -5.14 -1.95
N TRP A 230 -2.45 -6.17 -1.44
CA TRP A 230 -1.97 -6.98 -0.32
C TRP A 230 -1.06 -8.12 -0.78
N ASP A 231 -0.42 -8.78 0.18
CA ASP A 231 0.06 -10.15 0.06
C ASP A 231 -0.58 -11.02 1.16
N ASP A 232 0.19 -11.93 1.79
CA ASP A 232 -0.31 -12.88 2.77
C ASP A 232 -0.51 -12.27 4.15
N HIS A 233 0.46 -11.50 4.64
CA HIS A 233 0.50 -11.01 6.02
C HIS A 233 -0.56 -9.96 6.37
N GLU A 234 -1.29 -9.43 5.38
CA GLU A 234 -2.55 -8.75 5.63
C GLU A 234 -3.63 -9.65 6.28
N VAL A 235 -3.50 -10.97 6.16
CA VAL A 235 -4.40 -11.98 6.74
C VAL A 235 -3.62 -12.93 7.65
N GLU A 236 -2.80 -13.79 7.07
CA GLU A 236 -2.03 -14.86 7.71
C GLU A 236 -0.94 -15.32 6.76
N ASN A 237 0.28 -15.47 7.27
CA ASN A 237 1.45 -15.97 6.55
C ASN A 237 1.08 -17.12 5.61
N ASN A 238 1.51 -17.05 4.36
CA ASN A 238 1.35 -18.03 3.30
C ASN A 238 -0.09 -18.49 2.99
N TYR A 239 -1.16 -17.76 3.35
CA TYR A 239 -2.50 -18.23 3.01
C TYR A 239 -2.71 -18.39 1.49
N ALA A 240 -3.52 -19.38 1.12
CA ALA A 240 -3.85 -19.71 -0.26
C ALA A 240 -5.36 -19.83 -0.46
N ASN A 241 -5.96 -18.76 -0.97
CA ASN A 241 -7.42 -18.60 -1.05
C ASN A 241 -8.07 -18.77 0.33
N LEU A 242 -8.60 -19.95 0.64
CA LEU A 242 -9.22 -20.29 1.93
C LEU A 242 -8.47 -21.39 2.67
N VAL A 243 -7.35 -21.83 2.12
CA VAL A 243 -6.40 -22.70 2.80
C VAL A 243 -5.49 -21.80 3.64
N ARG A 244 -5.38 -22.17 4.91
CA ARG A 244 -4.60 -21.46 5.91
C ARG A 244 -3.29 -22.19 6.15
N ASN A 245 -2.25 -21.48 6.56
CA ASN A 245 -0.91 -22.06 6.70
C ASN A 245 -0.80 -22.96 7.94
N ASP A 246 -1.48 -22.62 9.02
CA ASP A 246 -1.49 -23.43 10.24
C ASP A 246 -2.84 -23.37 10.98
N GLN A 247 -2.92 -23.90 12.20
CA GLN A 247 -4.16 -23.94 13.00
C GLN A 247 -4.22 -22.85 14.08
N SER A 248 -3.27 -21.93 14.10
CA SER A 248 -3.11 -20.91 15.13
C SER A 248 -3.39 -19.49 14.59
N PRO A 249 -4.07 -18.65 15.38
CA PRO A 249 -5.02 -19.04 16.41
C PRO A 249 -6.14 -19.91 15.83
N ALA A 250 -6.76 -20.71 16.71
CA ALA A 250 -7.93 -21.50 16.35
C ALA A 250 -9.11 -20.60 15.96
N GLY A 251 -9.91 -21.03 14.99
CA GLY A 251 -11.08 -20.29 14.53
C GLY A 251 -11.44 -20.57 13.07
N ASP A 252 -12.53 -19.95 12.63
CA ASP A 252 -12.94 -19.98 11.23
C ASP A 252 -12.07 -19.03 10.39
N PHE A 253 -11.32 -19.60 9.45
CA PHE A 253 -10.46 -18.82 8.56
C PHE A 253 -11.23 -17.89 7.63
N ARG A 254 -12.47 -18.22 7.24
CA ARG A 254 -13.32 -17.31 6.45
C ARG A 254 -13.63 -16.04 7.24
N ALA A 255 -13.99 -16.19 8.52
CA ALA A 255 -14.23 -15.07 9.41
C ALA A 255 -12.96 -14.23 9.64
N ARG A 256 -11.78 -14.86 9.75
CA ARG A 256 -10.49 -14.16 9.81
C ARG A 256 -10.23 -13.34 8.55
N ARG A 257 -10.43 -13.94 7.35
CA ARG A 257 -10.24 -13.26 6.07
C ARG A 257 -11.24 -12.11 5.86
N GLU A 258 -12.51 -12.30 6.21
CA GLU A 258 -13.51 -11.22 6.21
C GLU A 258 -13.09 -10.04 7.11
N ALA A 259 -12.64 -10.34 8.33
CA ALA A 259 -12.15 -9.33 9.26
C ALA A 259 -10.93 -8.57 8.71
N ALA A 260 -9.97 -9.30 8.15
CA ALA A 260 -8.75 -8.75 7.56
C ALA A 260 -9.06 -7.85 6.36
N TYR A 261 -9.84 -8.32 5.39
CA TYR A 261 -10.17 -7.57 4.17
C TYR A 261 -11.00 -6.32 4.49
N ARG A 262 -11.92 -6.41 5.44
CA ARG A 262 -12.64 -5.24 5.94
C ARG A 262 -11.71 -4.20 6.56
N ALA A 263 -10.81 -4.63 7.44
CA ALA A 263 -9.84 -3.72 8.05
C ALA A 263 -8.88 -3.13 7.00
N TYR A 264 -8.48 -3.90 5.99
CA TYR A 264 -7.64 -3.42 4.90
C TYR A 264 -8.34 -2.32 4.10
N PHE A 265 -9.58 -2.55 3.64
CA PHE A 265 -10.37 -1.52 2.95
C PHE A 265 -10.55 -0.27 3.79
N GLU A 266 -10.86 -0.43 5.08
CA GLU A 266 -11.00 0.66 6.05
C GLU A 266 -9.73 1.53 6.16
N HIS A 267 -8.53 0.98 5.93
CA HIS A 267 -7.25 1.67 6.17
C HIS A 267 -6.45 2.03 4.91
N MET A 268 -6.99 1.74 3.72
CA MET A 268 -6.35 2.00 2.43
C MET A 268 -7.15 3.00 1.59
N PRO A 269 -6.49 3.85 0.80
CA PRO A 269 -7.14 4.83 -0.06
C PRO A 269 -7.69 4.19 -1.35
N LEU A 270 -8.64 3.27 -1.21
CA LEU A 270 -9.29 2.52 -2.29
C LEU A 270 -10.65 3.14 -2.65
N ARG A 271 -11.10 2.93 -3.89
CA ARG A 271 -12.47 3.31 -4.29
C ARG A 271 -13.51 2.42 -3.64
N SER A 272 -14.74 2.92 -3.55
CA SER A 272 -15.89 2.18 -3.02
C SER A 272 -16.18 0.89 -3.77
N ALA A 273 -15.80 0.79 -5.05
CA ALA A 273 -15.89 -0.43 -5.85
C ALA A 273 -15.04 -1.60 -5.29
N GLN A 274 -14.05 -1.31 -4.43
CA GLN A 274 -13.23 -2.30 -3.75
C GLN A 274 -13.80 -2.67 -2.37
N ALA A 275 -14.95 -2.13 -1.94
CA ALA A 275 -15.52 -2.50 -0.64
C ALA A 275 -15.78 -4.02 -0.59
N PRO A 276 -15.31 -4.73 0.46
CA PRO A 276 -15.42 -6.17 0.52
C PRO A 276 -16.86 -6.63 0.74
N VAL A 277 -17.17 -7.82 0.23
CA VAL A 277 -18.43 -8.54 0.49
C VAL A 277 -18.08 -9.85 1.18
N ARG A 278 -18.34 -9.90 2.49
CA ARG A 278 -17.90 -10.99 3.38
C ARG A 278 -16.40 -11.23 3.23
N GLU A 279 -15.97 -12.46 3.00
CA GLU A 279 -14.58 -12.85 2.85
C GLU A 279 -13.98 -12.55 1.47
N ASN A 280 -14.63 -11.79 0.58
CA ASN A 280 -14.16 -11.52 -0.78
C ASN A 280 -14.01 -10.03 -1.06
N MET A 281 -12.98 -9.64 -1.81
CA MET A 281 -12.75 -8.27 -2.25
C MET A 281 -12.22 -8.22 -3.68
N GLN A 282 -12.78 -7.36 -4.52
CA GLN A 282 -12.27 -7.17 -5.90
C GLN A 282 -11.08 -6.20 -5.89
N LEU A 283 -9.90 -6.68 -5.45
CA LEU A 283 -8.72 -5.84 -5.30
C LEU A 283 -7.86 -5.74 -6.57
N TYR A 284 -7.78 -6.80 -7.39
CA TYR A 284 -7.10 -6.71 -8.67
C TYR A 284 -7.85 -5.72 -9.59
N ARG A 285 -7.12 -4.80 -10.22
CA ARG A 285 -7.68 -3.70 -11.01
C ARG A 285 -6.63 -3.02 -11.87
N ARG A 286 -7.10 -2.17 -12.78
CA ARG A 286 -6.25 -1.44 -13.73
C ARG A 286 -6.23 0.04 -13.41
N LEU A 287 -5.03 0.62 -13.39
CA LEU A 287 -4.82 2.07 -13.32
C LEU A 287 -4.10 2.51 -14.60
N GLN A 288 -4.40 3.71 -15.08
CA GLN A 288 -3.84 4.25 -16.31
C GLN A 288 -3.13 5.57 -16.02
N TRP A 289 -1.89 5.70 -16.51
CA TRP A 289 -1.13 6.94 -16.48
C TRP A 289 -1.01 7.49 -17.90
N GLY A 290 -2.09 8.12 -18.36
CA GLY A 290 -2.21 8.61 -19.73
C GLY A 290 -1.94 7.54 -20.78
N SER A 291 -1.09 7.83 -21.76
CA SER A 291 -0.56 6.86 -22.74
C SER A 291 0.80 6.26 -22.34
N LEU A 292 1.32 6.60 -21.17
CA LEU A 292 2.65 6.16 -20.76
C LEU A 292 2.63 4.75 -20.18
N ALA A 293 1.79 4.50 -19.18
CA ALA A 293 1.79 3.23 -18.46
C ALA A 293 0.37 2.74 -18.15
N THR A 294 0.18 1.43 -18.28
CA THR A 294 -0.97 0.71 -17.76
C THR A 294 -0.50 -0.17 -16.60
N PHE A 295 -1.05 0.06 -15.42
CA PHE A 295 -0.80 -0.76 -14.25
C PHE A 295 -1.86 -1.87 -14.18
N HIS A 296 -1.43 -3.12 -14.26
CA HIS A 296 -2.26 -4.29 -13.99
C HIS A 296 -1.92 -4.76 -12.57
N MET A 297 -2.65 -4.25 -11.56
CA MET A 297 -2.46 -4.63 -10.16
C MET A 297 -3.13 -5.99 -9.93
N LEU A 298 -2.34 -7.01 -9.59
CA LEU A 298 -2.79 -8.39 -9.39
C LEU A 298 -2.98 -8.72 -7.92
N ASP A 299 -3.98 -9.54 -7.62
CA ASP A 299 -4.11 -10.28 -6.37
C ASP A 299 -3.67 -11.73 -6.60
N THR A 300 -2.58 -12.17 -5.98
CA THR A 300 -2.07 -13.54 -6.11
C THR A 300 -2.33 -14.38 -4.86
N ARG A 301 -3.24 -13.95 -3.96
CA ARG A 301 -3.56 -14.67 -2.72
C ARG A 301 -5.01 -15.13 -2.66
N GLN A 302 -5.98 -14.29 -2.99
CA GLN A 302 -7.41 -14.63 -2.80
C GLN A 302 -7.88 -15.78 -3.70
N TYR A 303 -7.23 -15.99 -4.86
CA TYR A 303 -7.71 -16.91 -5.90
C TYR A 303 -6.77 -18.08 -6.18
N ARG A 304 -5.61 -18.15 -5.52
CA ARG A 304 -4.60 -19.19 -5.77
C ARG A 304 -5.05 -20.56 -5.25
N ASP A 305 -4.57 -21.61 -5.90
CA ASP A 305 -4.54 -22.94 -5.31
C ASP A 305 -3.54 -23.00 -4.15
N ASP A 306 -3.65 -24.03 -3.32
CA ASP A 306 -2.70 -24.31 -2.23
C ASP A 306 -1.26 -24.53 -2.74
N GLN A 307 -0.26 -24.18 -1.93
CA GLN A 307 1.14 -24.38 -2.26
C GLN A 307 1.44 -25.87 -2.36
N ALA A 308 1.97 -26.29 -3.51
CA ALA A 308 2.20 -27.69 -3.82
C ALA A 308 3.18 -28.36 -2.83
N CYS A 309 3.02 -29.66 -2.63
CA CYS A 309 3.90 -30.48 -1.76
C CYS A 309 4.11 -29.93 -0.33
N GLY A 310 3.12 -29.21 0.24
CA GLY A 310 3.20 -28.66 1.59
C GLY A 310 4.21 -27.50 1.71
N ASP A 311 4.21 -26.62 0.71
CA ASP A 311 4.95 -25.35 0.66
C ASP A 311 6.49 -25.42 0.83
N GLY A 312 7.17 -24.30 1.03
CA GLY A 312 8.62 -24.18 1.23
C GLY A 312 9.43 -24.30 -0.05
N SER A 313 10.74 -24.50 0.10
CA SER A 313 11.66 -24.65 -1.03
C SER A 313 12.01 -26.12 -1.25
N LYS A 314 11.45 -26.74 -2.30
CA LYS A 314 11.63 -28.17 -2.59
C LYS A 314 11.50 -28.51 -4.09
N LEU A 315 11.93 -29.71 -4.46
CA LEU A 315 11.62 -30.31 -5.76
C LEU A 315 10.21 -30.90 -5.67
N CYS A 316 9.29 -30.44 -6.52
CA CYS A 316 7.88 -30.82 -6.47
C CYS A 316 7.28 -30.86 -7.88
N PRO A 317 7.04 -32.06 -8.46
CA PRO A 317 6.40 -32.18 -9.78
C PRO A 317 4.99 -31.59 -9.85
N GLU A 318 4.26 -31.57 -8.73
CA GLU A 318 2.93 -30.96 -8.64
C GLU A 318 2.97 -29.44 -8.88
N ALA A 319 4.10 -28.77 -8.62
CA ALA A 319 4.28 -27.35 -8.97
C ALA A 319 4.13 -27.07 -10.48
N ASP A 320 4.34 -28.09 -11.31
CA ASP A 320 4.26 -28.02 -12.77
C ASP A 320 2.91 -28.55 -13.33
N ALA A 321 1.95 -28.88 -12.45
CA ALA A 321 0.63 -29.36 -12.86
C ALA A 321 -0.12 -28.30 -13.70
N PRO A 322 -0.72 -28.68 -14.85
CA PRO A 322 -1.25 -27.73 -15.83
C PRO A 322 -2.46 -26.94 -15.35
N ASN A 323 -3.24 -27.50 -14.42
CA ASN A 323 -4.46 -26.93 -13.89
C ASN A 323 -4.24 -26.00 -12.69
N ARG A 324 -3.03 -25.98 -12.09
CA ARG A 324 -2.78 -25.12 -10.93
C ARG A 324 -2.73 -23.64 -11.33
N THR A 325 -3.23 -22.78 -10.45
CA THR A 325 -3.33 -21.34 -10.69
C THR A 325 -2.97 -20.52 -9.46
N LEU A 326 -2.31 -19.39 -9.71
CA LEU A 326 -2.01 -18.36 -8.72
C LEU A 326 -3.04 -17.21 -8.80
N THR A 327 -3.58 -16.96 -10.00
CA THR A 327 -4.46 -15.82 -10.28
C THR A 327 -5.95 -16.22 -10.38
N GLY A 328 -6.25 -17.50 -10.59
CA GLY A 328 -7.56 -17.93 -11.04
C GLY A 328 -7.86 -17.53 -12.49
N THR A 329 -8.75 -18.27 -13.14
CA THR A 329 -9.05 -18.08 -14.58
C THR A 329 -9.60 -16.69 -14.90
N ALA A 330 -10.43 -16.11 -14.04
CA ALA A 330 -11.05 -14.81 -14.29
C ALA A 330 -10.01 -13.68 -14.35
N GLN A 331 -9.07 -13.66 -13.40
CA GLN A 331 -8.01 -12.65 -13.35
C GLN A 331 -6.95 -12.89 -14.43
N GLU A 332 -6.63 -14.15 -14.76
CA GLU A 332 -5.75 -14.50 -15.89
C GLU A 332 -6.29 -13.92 -17.20
N ASN A 333 -7.56 -14.18 -17.52
CA ASN A 333 -8.22 -13.65 -18.71
C ASN A 333 -8.28 -12.13 -18.68
N TRP A 334 -8.69 -11.56 -17.54
CA TRP A 334 -8.71 -10.11 -17.35
C TRP A 334 -7.34 -9.47 -17.61
N LEU A 335 -6.23 -10.03 -17.09
CA LEU A 335 -4.90 -9.50 -17.31
C LEU A 335 -4.58 -9.46 -18.81
N LEU A 336 -4.74 -10.61 -19.48
CA LEU A 336 -4.41 -10.76 -20.87
C LEU A 336 -5.29 -9.87 -21.76
N ASP A 337 -6.58 -9.77 -21.52
CA ASP A 337 -7.49 -8.88 -22.25
C ASP A 337 -7.15 -7.40 -22.03
N GLY A 338 -6.61 -7.05 -20.86
CA GLY A 338 -6.11 -5.70 -20.58
C GLY A 338 -4.85 -5.38 -21.38
N MET A 339 -3.87 -6.28 -21.37
CA MET A 339 -2.61 -6.12 -22.09
C MET A 339 -2.82 -6.02 -23.61
N GLY A 340 -3.81 -6.73 -24.15
CA GLY A 340 -4.16 -6.69 -25.58
C GLY A 340 -4.80 -5.38 -26.05
N GLN A 341 -5.11 -4.46 -25.13
CA GLN A 341 -5.65 -3.15 -25.49
C GLN A 341 -4.56 -2.11 -25.77
N HIS A 342 -3.29 -2.38 -25.41
CA HIS A 342 -2.14 -1.50 -25.64
C HIS A 342 -2.40 -0.03 -25.24
N ARG A 343 -3.03 0.19 -24.08
CA ARG A 343 -3.45 1.52 -23.62
C ARG A 343 -2.29 2.45 -23.29
N GLY A 344 -1.10 1.92 -23.03
CA GLY A 344 0.10 2.70 -22.78
C GLY A 344 1.34 2.03 -23.34
N THR A 345 2.45 2.78 -23.37
CA THR A 345 3.77 2.28 -23.78
C THR A 345 4.25 1.12 -22.92
N TRP A 346 4.02 1.20 -21.61
CA TRP A 346 4.48 0.23 -20.63
C TRP A 346 3.30 -0.55 -20.03
N ASP A 347 3.42 -1.87 -20.00
CA ASP A 347 2.55 -2.74 -19.20
C ASP A 347 3.28 -3.08 -17.90
N LEU A 348 2.83 -2.48 -16.80
CA LEU A 348 3.39 -2.67 -15.47
C LEU A 348 2.51 -3.64 -14.69
N ILE A 349 3.01 -4.84 -14.41
CA ILE A 349 2.29 -5.85 -13.63
C ILE A 349 2.72 -5.71 -12.17
N GLY A 350 1.88 -5.06 -11.36
CA GLY A 350 2.12 -4.91 -9.92
C GLY A 350 1.58 -6.11 -9.16
N GLN A 351 2.45 -6.87 -8.51
CA GLN A 351 2.09 -8.14 -7.86
C GLN A 351 3.06 -8.48 -6.72
N GLN A 352 2.80 -9.60 -6.04
CA GLN A 352 3.33 -9.91 -4.73
C GLN A 352 4.64 -10.71 -4.79
N VAL A 353 4.60 -11.91 -5.39
CA VAL A 353 5.61 -12.96 -5.20
C VAL A 353 6.55 -13.13 -6.40
N PHE A 354 7.76 -13.66 -6.19
CA PHE A 354 8.80 -13.78 -7.24
C PHE A 354 8.29 -14.43 -8.53
N PHE A 355 8.37 -13.70 -9.66
CA PHE A 355 7.82 -14.09 -10.96
C PHE A 355 8.78 -14.92 -11.81
N ALA A 356 10.01 -14.46 -12.03
CA ALA A 356 10.97 -15.15 -12.86
C ALA A 356 11.41 -16.49 -12.22
N GLN A 357 11.98 -17.40 -13.01
CA GLN A 357 12.51 -18.63 -12.44
C GLN A 357 13.64 -18.31 -11.44
N LYS A 358 13.61 -18.93 -10.27
CA LYS A 358 14.64 -18.79 -9.24
C LYS A 358 14.87 -20.10 -8.51
N LEU A 359 15.64 -20.98 -9.14
CA LEU A 359 16.08 -22.24 -8.57
C LEU A 359 17.02 -22.00 -7.39
N ALA A 360 16.75 -22.68 -6.28
CA ALA A 360 17.61 -22.70 -5.10
C ALA A 360 18.72 -23.76 -5.20
N LYS A 361 18.51 -24.82 -6.00
CA LYS A 361 19.50 -25.89 -6.23
C LYS A 361 19.43 -26.39 -7.68
N ALA A 362 20.51 -27.04 -8.12
CA ALA A 362 20.64 -27.60 -9.48
C ALA A 362 19.65 -28.75 -9.77
N ASP A 363 19.08 -29.37 -8.73
CA ASP A 363 18.07 -30.43 -8.84
C ASP A 363 16.67 -29.90 -9.22
N GLY A 364 16.50 -28.58 -9.38
CA GLY A 364 15.22 -27.93 -9.67
C GLY A 364 14.44 -27.48 -8.44
N THR A 365 15.01 -27.59 -7.24
CA THR A 365 14.41 -27.07 -5.99
C THR A 365 14.09 -25.59 -6.14
N LYS A 366 12.84 -25.21 -5.84
CA LYS A 366 12.31 -23.85 -6.02
C LYS A 366 11.25 -23.53 -4.95
N SER A 367 10.87 -22.26 -4.80
CA SER A 367 9.86 -21.84 -3.80
C SER A 367 8.47 -22.19 -4.28
N MET A 368 7.71 -22.94 -3.47
CA MET A 368 6.34 -23.33 -3.73
C MET A 368 5.34 -22.19 -3.54
N ASP A 369 5.71 -21.16 -2.79
CA ASP A 369 4.84 -19.98 -2.59
C ASP A 369 4.95 -18.94 -3.72
N SER A 370 6.05 -18.96 -4.48
CA SER A 370 6.29 -18.05 -5.60
C SER A 370 5.71 -18.56 -6.93
N TRP A 371 5.86 -17.82 -8.04
CA TRP A 371 5.44 -18.29 -9.37
C TRP A 371 6.17 -19.54 -9.85
N ASP A 372 7.33 -19.86 -9.28
CA ASP A 372 8.00 -21.15 -9.51
C ASP A 372 7.21 -22.34 -8.95
N GLY A 373 6.34 -22.10 -7.98
CA GLY A 373 5.36 -23.04 -7.50
C GLY A 373 4.20 -23.23 -8.47
N TYR A 374 4.00 -22.38 -9.48
CA TYR A 374 2.81 -22.35 -10.37
C TYR A 374 3.23 -22.19 -11.84
N THR A 375 4.17 -23.01 -12.30
CA THR A 375 4.88 -22.77 -13.56
C THR A 375 3.97 -22.79 -14.79
N ALA A 376 2.93 -23.63 -14.78
CA ALA A 376 1.93 -23.68 -15.84
C ALA A 376 1.13 -22.36 -15.94
N ASN A 377 0.72 -21.76 -14.82
CA ASN A 377 0.05 -20.46 -14.82
C ASN A 377 0.98 -19.36 -15.31
N ARG A 378 2.23 -19.34 -14.82
CA ARG A 378 3.25 -18.39 -15.30
C ARG A 378 3.40 -18.47 -16.81
N LYS A 379 3.51 -19.69 -17.33
CA LYS A 379 3.68 -19.94 -18.77
C LYS A 379 2.49 -19.44 -19.59
N ARG A 380 1.24 -19.70 -19.16
CA ARG A 380 0.06 -19.18 -19.87
C ARG A 380 0.03 -17.66 -19.96
N ILE A 381 0.44 -16.97 -18.90
CA ILE A 381 0.54 -15.50 -18.89
C ILE A 381 1.66 -15.02 -19.82
N GLN A 382 2.85 -15.62 -19.73
CA GLN A 382 4.00 -15.30 -20.60
C GLN A 382 3.68 -15.52 -22.09
N ASP A 383 3.07 -16.66 -22.42
CA ASP A 383 2.65 -16.98 -23.78
C ASP A 383 1.53 -16.02 -24.24
N GLY A 384 0.59 -15.73 -23.34
CA GLY A 384 -0.57 -14.87 -23.60
C GLY A 384 -0.22 -13.42 -23.90
N TRP A 385 0.75 -12.83 -23.19
CA TRP A 385 1.20 -11.47 -23.49
C TRP A 385 2.10 -11.43 -24.74
N GLN A 386 2.87 -12.49 -25.01
CA GLN A 386 3.69 -12.55 -26.22
C GLN A 386 2.80 -12.66 -27.46
N ALA A 387 1.73 -13.45 -27.39
CA ALA A 387 0.73 -13.58 -28.45
C ALA A 387 0.01 -12.26 -28.77
N ARG A 388 -0.03 -11.33 -27.81
CA ARG A 388 -0.57 -9.97 -27.98
C ARG A 388 0.48 -8.95 -28.41
N GLY A 389 1.74 -9.35 -28.57
CA GLY A 389 2.81 -8.47 -29.03
C GLY A 389 3.30 -7.48 -27.99
N ASN A 390 3.04 -7.70 -26.69
CA ASN A 390 3.58 -6.83 -25.63
C ASN A 390 5.10 -7.00 -25.50
N THR A 391 5.84 -5.91 -25.63
CA THR A 391 7.32 -5.88 -25.62
C THR A 391 7.92 -4.97 -24.54
N SER A 392 7.08 -4.19 -23.85
CA SER A 392 7.46 -3.28 -22.75
C SER A 392 6.85 -3.72 -21.42
N THR A 393 6.87 -5.04 -21.16
CA THR A 393 6.29 -5.63 -19.95
C THR A 393 7.30 -5.63 -18.81
N VAL A 394 6.92 -5.00 -17.69
CA VAL A 394 7.72 -4.99 -16.46
C VAL A 394 6.88 -5.54 -15.31
N VAL A 395 7.40 -6.55 -14.62
CA VAL A 395 6.79 -7.13 -13.41
C VAL A 395 7.42 -6.46 -12.18
N LEU A 396 6.58 -5.97 -11.28
CA LEU A 396 6.97 -5.34 -10.02
C LEU A 396 6.58 -6.30 -8.88
N THR A 397 7.53 -6.59 -7.99
CA THR A 397 7.42 -7.70 -7.02
C THR A 397 7.90 -7.29 -5.62
N GLY A 398 7.32 -7.86 -4.57
CA GLY A 398 7.72 -7.75 -3.16
C GLY A 398 8.12 -9.09 -2.53
N ASP A 399 7.50 -9.43 -1.39
CA ASP A 399 7.58 -10.71 -0.64
C ASP A 399 8.99 -11.09 -0.09
N VAL A 400 9.99 -11.22 -0.95
CA VAL A 400 11.23 -11.96 -0.62
C VAL A 400 12.25 -11.22 0.25
N HIS A 401 11.94 -10.02 0.75
CA HIS A 401 12.75 -9.15 1.65
C HIS A 401 14.18 -8.77 1.18
N ARG A 402 14.51 -8.98 -0.09
CA ARG A 402 15.79 -8.62 -0.70
C ARG A 402 15.49 -7.99 -2.06
N SER A 403 16.32 -7.05 -2.49
CA SER A 403 16.18 -6.50 -3.84
C SER A 403 16.68 -7.52 -4.85
N TRP A 404 15.94 -7.70 -5.94
CA TRP A 404 16.37 -8.48 -7.09
C TRP A 404 15.97 -7.77 -8.37
N ALA A 405 16.68 -8.09 -9.45
CA ALA A 405 16.28 -7.67 -10.79
C ALA A 405 16.76 -8.73 -11.77
N GLY A 406 15.91 -9.08 -12.73
CA GLY A 406 16.24 -10.10 -13.72
C GLY A 406 15.45 -9.97 -15.00
N ASN A 407 15.98 -10.61 -16.04
CA ASN A 407 15.30 -10.76 -17.31
C ASN A 407 14.28 -11.89 -17.20
N ILE A 408 13.07 -11.65 -17.70
CA ILE A 408 12.06 -12.70 -17.85
C ILE A 408 12.35 -13.38 -19.19
N MET A 409 12.68 -14.67 -19.16
CA MET A 409 13.04 -15.43 -20.35
C MET A 409 11.81 -16.12 -20.94
N ASN A 410 11.76 -16.23 -22.27
CA ASN A 410 10.80 -17.09 -22.96
C ASN A 410 11.00 -18.56 -22.55
N ASN A 411 12.26 -18.98 -22.53
CA ASN A 411 12.68 -20.27 -22.00
C ASN A 411 13.93 -20.10 -21.14
N TYR A 412 13.80 -20.41 -19.84
CA TYR A 412 14.90 -20.27 -18.89
C TYR A 412 16.02 -21.32 -19.06
N ALA A 413 15.74 -22.46 -19.70
CA ALA A 413 16.76 -23.48 -19.95
C ALA A 413 17.67 -23.07 -21.12
N SER A 414 17.10 -22.55 -22.22
CA SER A 414 17.88 -22.10 -23.38
C SER A 414 18.42 -20.68 -23.25
N GLN A 415 17.81 -19.85 -22.38
CA GLN A 415 18.13 -18.43 -22.22
C GLN A 415 18.03 -17.66 -23.56
N ASP A 416 17.14 -18.09 -24.44
CA ASP A 416 17.11 -17.71 -25.86
C ASP A 416 16.61 -16.29 -26.15
N LYS A 417 15.58 -15.85 -25.43
CA LYS A 417 14.88 -14.60 -25.69
C LYS A 417 14.37 -13.97 -24.40
N VAL A 418 14.68 -12.70 -24.20
CA VAL A 418 14.09 -11.88 -23.14
C VAL A 418 12.71 -11.39 -23.60
N ILE A 419 11.71 -11.53 -22.75
CA ILE A 419 10.29 -11.20 -23.04
C ILE A 419 9.68 -10.21 -22.05
N GLY A 420 10.45 -9.80 -21.05
CA GLY A 420 10.05 -8.85 -20.03
C GLY A 420 11.17 -8.63 -19.02
N THR A 421 10.92 -7.80 -18.02
CA THR A 421 11.86 -7.55 -16.91
C THR A 421 11.12 -7.65 -15.59
N GLU A 422 11.75 -8.25 -14.59
CA GLU A 422 11.24 -8.25 -13.23
C GLU A 422 12.10 -7.35 -12.34
N LEU A 423 11.43 -6.47 -11.58
CA LEU A 423 12.01 -5.60 -10.58
C LEU A 423 11.41 -5.97 -9.22
N VAL A 424 12.24 -6.54 -8.34
CA VAL A 424 11.82 -6.98 -7.01
C VAL A 424 12.32 -5.98 -5.99
N THR A 425 11.41 -5.30 -5.30
CA THR A 425 11.78 -4.44 -4.18
C THR A 425 12.21 -5.26 -2.99
N THR A 426 13.20 -4.77 -2.25
CA THR A 426 13.43 -5.24 -0.88
C THR A 426 12.29 -4.83 0.05
N SER A 427 12.35 -5.31 1.27
CA SER A 427 11.47 -4.90 2.36
C SER A 427 11.76 -3.49 2.87
N VAL A 428 10.71 -2.80 3.32
CA VAL A 428 10.83 -1.56 4.10
C VAL A 428 11.55 -1.81 5.42
N SER A 429 11.24 -2.90 6.10
CA SER A 429 11.87 -3.25 7.39
C SER A 429 11.92 -4.74 7.71
N SER A 430 11.12 -5.59 7.05
CA SER A 430 11.13 -7.05 7.31
C SER A 430 12.53 -7.64 7.15
N ASP A 431 12.89 -8.58 8.03
CA ASP A 431 14.24 -9.14 8.23
C ASP A 431 15.32 -8.19 8.78
N GLY A 432 14.96 -6.97 9.21
CA GLY A 432 15.86 -6.06 9.95
C GLY A 432 16.96 -5.44 9.07
N ASP A 433 18.14 -5.15 9.64
CA ASP A 433 19.19 -4.38 8.94
C ASP A 433 19.73 -5.06 7.68
N GLY A 434 19.66 -6.39 7.59
CA GLY A 434 20.24 -7.16 6.50
C GLY A 434 21.76 -7.25 6.56
N ASN A 435 22.37 -7.55 5.42
CA ASN A 435 23.81 -7.67 5.27
C ASN A 435 24.24 -7.23 3.86
N ALA A 436 24.93 -6.08 3.78
CA ALA A 436 25.46 -5.56 2.53
C ALA A 436 26.47 -6.50 1.86
N ALA A 437 27.13 -7.38 2.61
CA ALA A 437 28.10 -8.33 2.07
C ALA A 437 27.47 -9.58 1.44
N ASP A 438 26.17 -9.84 1.67
CA ASP A 438 25.51 -11.00 1.08
C ASP A 438 25.45 -10.88 -0.45
N ASN A 439 25.73 -11.98 -1.13
CA ASN A 439 25.54 -12.12 -2.57
C ASN A 439 24.62 -13.33 -2.85
N GLY A 440 23.45 -13.06 -3.42
CA GLY A 440 22.46 -14.06 -3.80
C GLY A 440 22.50 -14.43 -5.28
N LEU A 441 23.41 -13.86 -6.07
CA LEU A 441 23.56 -14.21 -7.48
C LEU A 441 24.13 -15.63 -7.62
N SER A 442 23.57 -16.39 -8.55
CA SER A 442 23.93 -17.79 -8.78
C SER A 442 23.96 -18.09 -10.27
N SER A 443 24.91 -18.91 -10.71
CA SER A 443 24.98 -19.43 -12.09
C SER A 443 23.78 -20.31 -12.46
N LEU A 444 23.01 -20.79 -11.47
CA LEU A 444 21.75 -21.50 -11.70
C LEU A 444 20.66 -20.61 -12.29
N ASN A 445 20.76 -19.29 -12.06
CA ASN A 445 19.76 -18.31 -12.49
C ASN A 445 20.44 -17.18 -13.27
N PRO A 446 21.06 -17.46 -14.43
CA PRO A 446 21.92 -16.51 -15.12
C PRO A 446 21.16 -15.27 -15.65
N HIS A 447 19.84 -15.33 -15.75
CA HIS A 447 18.96 -14.20 -16.09
C HIS A 447 18.81 -13.18 -14.95
N VAL A 448 19.12 -13.53 -13.71
CA VAL A 448 19.11 -12.62 -12.55
C VAL A 448 20.40 -11.80 -12.52
N LYS A 449 20.27 -10.46 -12.54
CA LYS A 449 21.39 -9.52 -12.69
C LYS A 449 21.67 -8.68 -11.45
N HIS A 450 20.71 -8.60 -10.53
CA HIS A 450 20.84 -7.83 -9.31
C HIS A 450 20.40 -8.63 -8.08
N TYR A 451 21.12 -8.42 -6.99
CA TYR A 451 20.76 -8.86 -5.66
C TYR A 451 21.25 -7.84 -4.63
N ARG A 452 20.44 -7.53 -3.62
CA ARG A 452 20.90 -6.83 -2.41
C ARG A 452 20.10 -7.20 -1.17
N ASN A 453 20.78 -7.57 -0.09
CA ASN A 453 20.19 -7.76 1.24
C ASN A 453 20.35 -6.51 2.13
N LEU A 454 19.70 -5.42 1.75
CA LEU A 454 19.50 -4.22 2.57
C LEU A 454 18.05 -3.77 2.42
N ARG A 455 17.55 -2.96 3.36
CA ARG A 455 16.17 -2.44 3.33
C ARG A 455 16.05 -1.20 2.46
N GLY A 456 14.83 -0.86 2.04
CA GLY A 456 14.59 0.30 1.19
C GLY A 456 13.39 0.14 0.26
N TYR A 457 13.54 0.61 -0.97
CA TYR A 457 12.49 0.64 -2.00
C TYR A 457 13.12 0.73 -3.40
N VAL A 458 12.30 0.67 -4.44
CA VAL A 458 12.75 0.91 -5.81
C VAL A 458 12.14 2.20 -6.33
N ARG A 459 12.98 3.01 -6.98
CA ARG A 459 12.56 4.21 -7.71
C ARG A 459 12.63 3.96 -9.20
N THR A 460 11.62 4.41 -9.93
CA THR A 460 11.67 4.46 -11.39
C THR A 460 11.36 5.87 -11.91
N SER A 461 12.02 6.23 -13.01
CA SER A 461 11.68 7.40 -13.83
C SER A 461 11.36 6.88 -15.24
N ILE A 462 10.10 6.95 -15.60
CA ILE A 462 9.52 6.31 -16.80
C ILE A 462 9.21 7.39 -17.83
N THR A 463 9.56 7.13 -19.09
CA THR A 463 9.29 7.97 -20.26
C THR A 463 8.80 7.07 -21.42
N PRO A 464 8.30 7.62 -22.54
CA PRO A 464 7.85 6.81 -23.68
C PRO A 464 8.94 5.93 -24.32
N THR A 465 10.21 6.19 -24.04
CA THR A 465 11.32 5.43 -24.65
C THR A 465 12.13 4.63 -23.63
N ARG A 466 12.20 5.06 -22.37
CA ARG A 466 13.04 4.42 -21.35
C ARG A 466 12.45 4.47 -19.95
N MET A 467 12.79 3.46 -19.15
CA MET A 467 12.61 3.41 -17.70
C MET A 467 13.97 3.35 -17.03
N ASN A 468 14.31 4.40 -16.26
CA ASN A 468 15.43 4.36 -15.33
C ASN A 468 14.97 3.67 -14.04
N VAL A 469 15.78 2.78 -13.49
CA VAL A 469 15.48 2.03 -12.27
C VAL A 469 16.63 2.22 -11.29
N ASP A 470 16.32 2.69 -10.08
CA ASP A 470 17.27 2.81 -8.98
C ASP A 470 16.81 1.96 -7.80
N PHE A 471 17.68 1.06 -7.35
CA PHE A 471 17.51 0.31 -6.11
C PHE A 471 18.00 1.17 -4.96
N ARG A 472 17.06 1.65 -4.14
CA ARG A 472 17.29 2.65 -3.08
C ARG A 472 17.38 1.91 -1.75
N THR A 473 18.51 2.01 -1.06
CA THR A 473 18.77 1.26 0.16
C THR A 473 19.15 2.14 1.34
N VAL A 474 18.82 1.67 2.55
CA VAL A 474 19.29 2.21 3.82
C VAL A 474 20.17 1.18 4.52
N ASP A 475 21.25 1.64 5.17
CA ASP A 475 22.22 0.72 5.79
C ASP A 475 21.63 0.02 7.03
N LYS A 476 20.71 0.68 7.74
CA LYS A 476 20.04 0.15 8.94
C LYS A 476 18.60 0.66 9.05
N VAL A 477 17.76 -0.19 9.64
CA VAL A 477 16.39 0.13 10.07
C VAL A 477 16.21 -0.08 11.58
N SER A 478 17.15 -0.72 12.27
CA SER A 478 17.16 -0.84 13.73
C SER A 478 17.33 0.51 14.44
N VAL A 479 17.75 1.55 13.70
CA VAL A 479 17.91 2.94 14.15
C VAL A 479 17.23 3.85 13.14
N ARG A 480 16.68 4.97 13.60
CA ARG A 480 16.00 5.98 12.76
C ARG A 480 16.98 6.75 11.88
N ASP A 481 16.44 7.39 10.86
CA ASP A 481 17.03 8.50 10.12
C ASP A 481 18.32 8.21 9.34
N TYR A 482 18.62 6.94 9.03
CA TYR A 482 19.68 6.61 8.07
C TYR A 482 19.40 7.24 6.69
N PRO A 483 20.44 7.75 5.99
CA PRO A 483 20.28 8.27 4.64
C PRO A 483 20.02 7.12 3.66
N VAL A 484 19.24 7.41 2.62
CA VAL A 484 19.08 6.50 1.48
C VAL A 484 20.21 6.69 0.48
N LYS A 485 20.67 5.59 -0.12
CA LYS A 485 21.66 5.58 -1.21
C LYS A 485 21.10 4.81 -2.40
N THR A 486 21.59 5.10 -3.60
CA THR A 486 21.39 4.19 -4.73
C THR A 486 22.43 3.09 -4.64
N ASP A 487 22.00 1.85 -4.45
CA ASP A 487 22.88 0.68 -4.49
C ASP A 487 23.26 0.32 -5.93
N LYS A 488 22.27 0.34 -6.83
CA LYS A 488 22.45 0.03 -8.24
C LYS A 488 21.41 0.71 -9.09
N SER A 489 21.81 1.11 -10.30
CA SER A 489 20.92 1.64 -11.34
C SER A 489 20.93 0.75 -12.58
N TYR A 490 19.79 0.68 -13.25
CA TYR A 490 19.58 0.00 -14.54
C TYR A 490 18.70 0.84 -15.44
N VAL A 491 18.69 0.49 -16.73
CA VAL A 491 17.76 1.02 -17.72
C VAL A 491 17.02 -0.14 -18.39
N ILE A 492 15.75 0.11 -18.73
CA ILE A 492 14.94 -0.72 -19.61
C ILE A 492 14.48 0.18 -20.75
N GLU A 493 14.69 -0.23 -22.00
CA GLU A 493 14.26 0.51 -23.19
C GLU A 493 12.89 0.00 -23.66
N ALA A 494 11.99 0.90 -24.03
CA ALA A 494 10.67 0.55 -24.52
C ALA A 494 10.79 -0.29 -25.80
N GLY A 495 10.03 -1.39 -25.87
CA GLY A 495 10.10 -2.34 -26.97
C GLY A 495 11.34 -3.24 -27.00
N ASN A 496 12.30 -3.07 -26.08
CA ASN A 496 13.49 -3.90 -25.97
C ASN A 496 13.66 -4.39 -24.51
N PRO A 497 12.93 -5.45 -24.12
CA PRO A 497 12.86 -5.88 -22.73
C PRO A 497 14.22 -6.40 -22.24
N GLY A 498 14.51 -6.14 -20.96
CA GLY A 498 15.72 -6.60 -20.29
C GLY A 498 16.48 -5.45 -19.61
N LEU A 499 17.26 -5.81 -18.59
CA LEU A 499 18.09 -4.87 -17.85
C LEU A 499 19.35 -4.51 -18.63
N GLN A 500 19.58 -3.20 -18.77
CA GLN A 500 20.76 -2.61 -19.39
C GLN A 500 21.55 -1.78 -18.37
N ALA A 501 22.83 -1.58 -18.65
CA ALA A 501 23.61 -0.58 -17.92
C ALA A 501 23.06 0.82 -18.24
N PRO A 502 23.00 1.73 -17.25
CA PRO A 502 22.34 3.02 -17.37
C PRO A 502 22.99 4.04 -18.30
#